data_AF-A0A534UGB5-F1
#
_entry.id   AF-A0A534UGB5-F1
#
_cell.length_a   1.000
_cell.length_b   1.000
_cell.length_c   1.000
_cell.angle_alpha   90.00
_cell.angle_beta   90.00
_cell.angle_gamma   90.00
#
_symmetry.space_group_name_H-M   'P 1'
#
loop_
_entity.id
_entity.type
_entity.pdbx_description
1 polymer ?
#
loop_
_entity_poly.entity_id
_entity_poly.type
_entity_poly.pdbx_seq_one_letter_code
_entity_poly.pdbx_strand_id
1 'polypeptide(L)'
;MPSAARLGDKAQVDADAHGCPACPHPAVGPIVTGSPDVFVNSKPAARQDDLGIHAVCCGPNTFTIQRGSPTVYVNGKPFARMNDQTKHCGASGPIIEGSPDVNIDDGAGAQGLGSYAMNALRILRQSTAAPKKPKQRKRSDTHAATAGQQQNLATTPSQGQVKSARWSVQRARKDQEVHLWIECTANLTGSLTIEIWALDADGTPGQKMHSLQQNAAPSVKPKWKVTIPPAAAGRNEIEFQFLVKDAQGAQVNSDTLFVERPRFRFSV
;
A
#
# COMPACT_ATOMS: atom_id res chain seq x y z
N MET A 1 8.38 -0.55 1.98
CA MET A 1 7.04 -1.11 2.23
C MET A 1 7.07 -2.56 1.77
N PRO A 2 6.73 -3.54 2.61
CA PRO A 2 6.69 -4.95 2.19
C PRO A 2 5.55 -5.20 1.21
N SER A 3 5.74 -6.16 0.31
CA SER A 3 4.71 -6.56 -0.65
C SER A 3 3.56 -7.28 0.05
N ALA A 4 2.35 -7.11 -0.49
CA ALA A 4 1.14 -7.77 -0.01
C ALA A 4 1.20 -9.30 -0.24
N ALA A 5 0.96 -10.11 0.78
CA ALA A 5 0.87 -11.56 0.62
C ALA A 5 -0.55 -11.99 0.20
N ARG A 6 -0.63 -13.04 -0.61
CA ARG A 6 -1.86 -13.53 -1.24
C ARG A 6 -1.93 -15.05 -1.20
N LEU A 7 -3.10 -15.59 -1.51
CA LEU A 7 -3.26 -17.03 -1.75
C LEU A 7 -2.22 -17.53 -2.76
N GLY A 8 -1.55 -18.63 -2.42
CA GLY A 8 -0.52 -19.26 -3.25
C GLY A 8 0.88 -18.67 -3.09
N ASP A 9 1.06 -17.49 -2.49
CA ASP A 9 2.39 -16.98 -2.15
C ASP A 9 2.99 -17.87 -1.04
N LYS A 10 4.31 -18.10 -1.07
CA LYS A 10 4.98 -19.08 -0.19
C LYS A 10 5.44 -18.51 1.14
N ALA A 11 5.45 -19.37 2.16
CA ALA A 11 6.22 -19.20 3.39
C ALA A 11 7.31 -20.28 3.52
N GLN A 12 8.36 -19.96 4.26
CA GLN A 12 9.52 -20.83 4.47
C GLN A 12 9.89 -20.90 5.94
N VAL A 13 10.35 -22.08 6.36
CA VAL A 13 11.10 -22.30 7.59
C VAL A 13 12.39 -23.06 7.28
N ASP A 14 13.52 -22.62 7.82
CA ASP A 14 14.84 -23.20 7.52
C ASP A 14 15.12 -24.48 8.32
N ALA A 15 14.57 -24.57 9.52
CA ALA A 15 14.81 -25.65 10.47
C ALA A 15 13.52 -26.05 11.19
N ASP A 16 12.68 -26.82 10.51
CA ASP A 16 11.47 -27.41 11.09
C ASP A 16 11.85 -28.65 11.93
N ALA A 17 11.60 -28.59 13.24
CA ALA A 17 12.06 -29.60 14.18
C ALA A 17 10.95 -30.14 15.09
N HIS A 18 10.85 -31.46 15.17
CA HIS A 18 9.82 -32.17 15.94
C HIS A 18 10.38 -33.20 16.92
N GLY A 19 11.71 -33.28 17.06
CA GLY A 19 12.39 -34.28 17.87
C GLY A 19 12.55 -35.67 17.21
N CYS A 20 12.09 -35.86 15.97
CA CYS A 20 12.33 -37.08 15.19
C CYS A 20 13.74 -37.04 14.53
N PRO A 21 14.43 -38.19 14.29
CA PRO A 21 15.78 -38.22 13.73
C PRO A 21 15.97 -37.55 12.36
N ALA A 22 14.90 -37.40 11.59
CA ALA A 22 14.91 -36.73 10.30
C ALA A 22 14.88 -35.18 10.40
N CYS A 23 14.77 -34.62 11.60
CA CYS A 23 14.77 -33.17 11.88
C CYS A 23 16.14 -32.68 12.40
N PRO A 24 16.44 -31.37 12.32
CA PRO A 24 15.69 -30.32 11.62
C PRO A 24 15.88 -30.38 10.09
N HIS A 25 14.86 -29.95 9.34
CA HIS A 25 14.95 -29.81 7.88
C HIS A 25 14.19 -28.56 7.40
N PRO A 26 14.50 -28.00 6.22
CA PRO A 26 13.73 -26.89 5.69
C PRO A 26 12.34 -27.34 5.24
N ALA A 27 11.38 -26.41 5.26
CA ALA A 27 10.07 -26.60 4.67
C ALA A 27 9.57 -25.31 4.00
N VAL A 28 8.96 -25.45 2.83
CA VAL A 28 8.38 -24.36 2.04
C VAL A 28 7.01 -24.80 1.56
N GLY A 29 6.07 -23.86 1.47
CA GLY A 29 4.86 -24.08 0.69
C GLY A 29 3.90 -22.90 0.69
N PRO A 30 2.79 -23.03 -0.06
CA PRO A 30 1.88 -21.94 -0.34
C PRO A 30 0.92 -21.67 0.81
N ILE A 31 0.47 -20.41 0.91
CA ILE A 31 -0.73 -20.02 1.64
C ILE A 31 -1.96 -20.60 0.91
N VAL A 32 -2.85 -21.27 1.62
CA VAL A 32 -4.01 -22.00 1.06
C VAL A 32 -5.37 -21.45 1.48
N THR A 33 -5.42 -20.51 2.43
CA THR A 33 -6.63 -19.74 2.73
C THR A 33 -6.35 -18.24 2.62
N GLY A 34 -7.41 -17.46 2.42
CA GLY A 34 -7.33 -16.02 2.30
C GLY A 34 -8.69 -15.36 2.53
N SER A 35 -8.78 -14.08 2.20
CA SER A 35 -10.04 -13.34 2.20
C SER A 35 -11.05 -13.91 1.18
N PRO A 36 -12.34 -14.03 1.54
CA PRO A 36 -13.36 -14.50 0.60
C PRO A 36 -13.75 -13.45 -0.46
N ASP A 37 -13.45 -12.18 -0.23
CA ASP A 37 -14.01 -11.04 -0.97
C ASP A 37 -13.00 -9.93 -1.30
N VAL A 38 -11.81 -9.93 -0.68
CA VAL A 38 -10.73 -8.98 -0.98
C VAL A 38 -9.62 -9.68 -1.74
N PHE A 39 -9.33 -9.15 -2.92
CA PHE A 39 -8.35 -9.71 -3.85
C PHE A 39 -7.22 -8.74 -4.11
N VAL A 40 -5.99 -9.25 -4.18
CA VAL A 40 -4.81 -8.53 -4.66
C VAL A 40 -4.27 -9.28 -5.87
N ASN A 41 -4.16 -8.59 -7.01
CA ASN A 41 -3.86 -9.20 -8.31
C ASN A 41 -4.72 -10.45 -8.60
N SER A 42 -6.04 -10.34 -8.37
CA SER A 42 -7.01 -11.42 -8.59
C SER A 42 -6.82 -12.68 -7.73
N LYS A 43 -6.02 -12.60 -6.67
CA LYS A 43 -5.85 -13.68 -5.68
C LYS A 43 -6.36 -13.21 -4.32
N PRO A 44 -7.02 -14.07 -3.53
CA PRO A 44 -7.43 -13.74 -2.17
C PRO A 44 -6.29 -13.15 -1.34
N ALA A 45 -6.54 -12.02 -0.66
CA ALA A 45 -5.57 -11.41 0.24
C ALA A 45 -5.32 -12.33 1.44
N ALA A 46 -4.04 -12.57 1.77
CA ALA A 46 -3.67 -13.34 2.95
C ALA A 46 -3.70 -12.46 4.19
N ARG A 47 -4.14 -13.03 5.31
CA ARG A 47 -4.33 -12.33 6.58
C ARG A 47 -3.76 -13.13 7.73
N GLN A 48 -3.66 -12.49 8.89
CA GLN A 48 -3.41 -13.23 10.13
C GLN A 48 -4.44 -14.35 10.32
N ASP A 49 -3.97 -15.49 10.84
CA ASP A 49 -4.70 -16.74 11.06
C ASP A 49 -5.15 -17.47 9.79
N ASP A 50 -4.81 -16.97 8.59
CA ASP A 50 -4.95 -17.78 7.38
C ASP A 50 -3.88 -18.90 7.37
N LEU A 51 -4.25 -20.02 6.74
CA LEU A 51 -3.50 -21.27 6.74
C LEU A 51 -2.69 -21.42 5.46
N GLY A 52 -1.57 -22.13 5.57
CA GLY A 52 -0.78 -22.63 4.46
C GLY A 52 -0.42 -24.10 4.65
N ILE A 53 0.08 -24.70 3.59
CA ILE A 53 0.65 -26.06 3.60
C ILE A 53 2.12 -25.98 3.23
N HIS A 54 2.91 -26.96 3.65
CA HIS A 54 4.31 -27.07 3.27
C HIS A 54 4.75 -28.51 3.03
N ALA A 55 5.98 -28.68 2.57
CA ALA A 55 6.59 -30.00 2.34
C ALA A 55 6.42 -30.93 3.56
N VAL A 56 6.33 -32.23 3.27
CA VAL A 56 6.10 -33.28 4.29
C VAL A 56 7.14 -33.20 5.41
N CYS A 57 6.66 -33.21 6.65
CA CYS A 57 7.40 -33.27 7.89
C CYS A 57 6.74 -34.27 8.85
N CYS A 58 7.30 -34.44 10.05
CA CYS A 58 6.76 -35.29 11.12
C CYS A 58 5.45 -34.73 11.75
N GLY A 59 4.88 -33.65 11.22
CA GLY A 59 3.72 -32.94 11.76
C GLY A 59 2.54 -32.82 10.78
N PRO A 60 1.58 -31.91 11.02
CA PRO A 60 0.41 -31.71 10.16
C PRO A 60 0.72 -31.19 8.74
N ASN A 61 1.97 -30.82 8.44
CA ASN A 61 2.40 -30.22 7.16
C ASN A 61 1.70 -28.89 6.84
N THR A 62 1.28 -28.17 7.89
CA THR A 62 0.60 -26.88 7.78
C THR A 62 1.37 -25.79 8.49
N PHE A 63 1.14 -24.55 8.06
CA PHE A 63 1.54 -23.37 8.81
C PHE A 63 0.37 -22.40 8.97
N THR A 64 0.45 -21.53 9.97
CA THR A 64 -0.51 -20.44 10.19
C THR A 64 0.21 -19.10 10.19
N ILE A 65 -0.36 -18.09 9.53
CA ILE A 65 0.17 -16.73 9.54
C ILE A 65 -0.07 -16.12 10.93
N GLN A 66 1.00 -15.74 11.63
CA GLN A 66 0.95 -15.28 13.02
C GLN A 66 0.86 -13.76 13.15
N ARG A 67 1.33 -13.03 12.14
CA ARG A 67 1.34 -11.56 12.14
C ARG A 67 0.96 -11.02 10.78
N GLY A 68 0.40 -9.82 10.80
CA GLY A 68 0.18 -8.99 9.62
C GLY A 68 0.52 -7.53 9.93
N SER A 69 0.05 -6.63 9.08
CA SER A 69 0.14 -5.18 9.30
C SER A 69 -0.53 -4.77 10.62
N PRO A 70 0.10 -3.92 11.44
CA PRO A 70 -0.52 -3.34 12.62
C PRO A 70 -1.66 -2.35 12.30
N THR A 71 -1.73 -1.83 11.07
CA THR A 71 -2.62 -0.72 10.69
C THR A 71 -3.52 -1.03 9.50
N VAL A 72 -3.20 -2.04 8.69
CA VAL A 72 -4.00 -2.46 7.53
C VAL A 72 -4.70 -3.77 7.83
N TYR A 73 -6.02 -3.77 7.71
CA TYR A 73 -6.87 -4.90 8.04
C TYR A 73 -7.73 -5.30 6.84
N VAL A 74 -7.92 -6.61 6.64
CA VAL A 74 -8.80 -7.20 5.64
C VAL A 74 -9.78 -8.12 6.35
N ASN A 75 -11.08 -7.90 6.17
CA ASN A 75 -12.16 -8.57 6.91
C ASN A 75 -11.93 -8.61 8.43
N GLY A 76 -11.41 -7.52 9.00
CA GLY A 76 -11.15 -7.41 10.44
C GLY A 76 -9.90 -8.14 10.94
N LYS A 77 -9.11 -8.75 10.06
CA LYS A 77 -7.83 -9.40 10.40
C LYS A 77 -6.65 -8.61 9.81
N PRO A 78 -5.50 -8.51 10.50
CA PRO A 78 -4.29 -7.90 9.96
C PRO A 78 -3.89 -8.45 8.58
N PHE A 79 -3.59 -7.57 7.62
CA PHE A 79 -3.15 -7.95 6.27
C PHE A 79 -1.74 -8.57 6.35
N ALA A 80 -1.54 -9.79 5.85
CA ALA A 80 -0.24 -10.45 5.83
C ALA A 80 0.68 -9.96 4.70
N ARG A 81 1.96 -9.77 4.98
CA ARG A 81 2.93 -9.17 4.04
C ARG A 81 4.17 -10.04 3.92
N MET A 82 4.97 -9.81 2.89
CA MET A 82 6.29 -10.43 2.80
C MET A 82 7.12 -10.10 4.06
N ASN A 83 7.76 -11.12 4.62
CA ASN A 83 8.48 -11.15 5.90
C ASN A 83 7.62 -11.16 7.17
N ASP A 84 6.30 -11.13 7.07
CA ASP A 84 5.48 -11.37 8.26
C ASP A 84 5.63 -12.82 8.73
N GLN A 85 5.58 -13.01 10.05
CA GLN A 85 5.89 -14.28 10.69
C GLN A 85 4.77 -15.29 10.50
N THR A 86 5.14 -16.54 10.20
CA THR A 86 4.28 -17.72 10.21
C THR A 86 4.77 -18.70 11.26
N LYS A 87 3.88 -19.60 11.70
CA LYS A 87 4.19 -20.73 12.57
C LYS A 87 4.00 -22.00 11.76
N HIS A 88 5.12 -22.65 11.44
CA HIS A 88 5.15 -24.01 10.93
C HIS A 88 5.04 -25.00 12.09
N CYS A 89 5.09 -26.29 11.77
CA CYS A 89 4.85 -27.37 12.72
C CYS A 89 5.83 -27.34 13.92
N GLY A 90 7.12 -27.22 13.67
CA GLY A 90 8.18 -27.22 14.67
C GLY A 90 8.81 -25.85 14.93
N ALA A 91 8.83 -24.96 13.94
CA ALA A 91 9.48 -23.65 14.03
C ALA A 91 8.66 -22.52 13.41
N SER A 92 9.16 -21.29 13.51
CA SER A 92 8.55 -20.12 12.88
C SER A 92 9.42 -19.63 11.73
N GLY A 93 8.80 -19.12 10.69
CA GLY A 93 9.50 -18.63 9.50
C GLY A 93 8.71 -17.55 8.75
N PRO A 94 9.33 -16.80 7.83
CA PRO A 94 8.67 -15.70 7.15
C PRO A 94 7.82 -16.15 5.95
N ILE A 95 6.85 -15.32 5.58
CA ILE A 95 6.33 -15.27 4.21
C ILE A 95 7.46 -14.75 3.29
N ILE A 96 7.75 -15.47 2.20
CA ILE A 96 8.90 -15.20 1.31
C ILE A 96 8.49 -14.68 -0.08
N GLU A 97 7.21 -14.72 -0.41
CA GLU A 97 6.67 -14.20 -1.67
C GLU A 97 5.54 -13.19 -1.40
N GLY A 98 5.23 -12.36 -2.39
CA GLY A 98 4.16 -11.38 -2.32
C GLY A 98 3.82 -10.80 -3.69
N SER A 99 2.91 -9.84 -3.72
CA SER A 99 2.54 -9.08 -4.91
C SER A 99 3.75 -8.34 -5.52
N PRO A 100 3.88 -8.29 -6.86
CA PRO A 100 4.94 -7.55 -7.53
C PRO A 100 4.73 -6.03 -7.53
N ASP A 101 3.50 -5.56 -7.32
CA ASP A 101 3.09 -4.17 -7.54
C ASP A 101 2.24 -3.58 -6.40
N VAL A 102 1.74 -4.40 -5.48
CA VAL A 102 0.99 -3.94 -4.30
C VAL A 102 1.84 -4.06 -3.05
N ASN A 103 2.10 -2.92 -2.42
CA ASN A 103 2.83 -2.83 -1.17
C ASN A 103 1.89 -2.39 -0.04
N ILE A 104 2.06 -2.97 1.15
CA ILE A 104 1.28 -2.60 2.33
C ILE A 104 2.14 -1.65 3.18
N ASP A 105 1.69 -0.40 3.25
CA ASP A 105 2.29 0.60 4.12
C ASP A 105 1.61 0.61 5.48
N ASP A 106 2.40 0.67 6.54
CA ASP A 106 1.84 0.84 7.88
C ASP A 106 1.71 2.31 8.30
N GLY A 107 2.16 3.22 7.44
CA GLY A 107 2.21 4.65 7.67
C GLY A 107 3.58 5.11 8.17
N ALA A 108 3.95 6.33 7.78
CA ALA A 108 5.21 6.99 8.10
C ALA A 108 5.36 7.47 9.57
N GLY A 109 4.86 6.70 10.54
CA GLY A 109 5.15 6.93 11.95
C GLY A 109 6.51 6.34 12.33
N ALA A 110 7.29 7.02 13.17
CA ALA A 110 8.64 6.62 13.61
C ALA A 110 8.77 5.16 14.14
N GLN A 111 7.65 4.51 14.45
CA GLN A 111 7.55 3.12 14.91
C GLN A 111 7.59 2.09 13.76
N GLY A 112 7.17 2.47 12.56
CA GLY A 112 7.16 1.59 11.39
C GLY A 112 8.58 1.24 10.94
N LEU A 113 9.39 2.24 10.58
CA LEU A 113 10.74 2.02 10.04
C LEU A 113 11.69 1.29 11.02
N GLY A 114 11.58 1.55 12.32
CA GLY A 114 12.46 0.96 13.33
C GLY A 114 12.25 -0.54 13.52
N SER A 115 11.01 -1.01 13.50
CA SER A 115 10.70 -2.44 13.64
C SER A 115 11.10 -3.23 12.37
N TYR A 116 10.86 -2.66 11.18
CA TYR A 116 11.25 -3.27 9.90
C TYR A 116 12.76 -3.39 9.73
N ALA A 117 13.50 -2.31 9.98
CA ALA A 117 14.95 -2.32 9.87
C ALA A 117 15.57 -3.35 10.84
N MET A 118 15.05 -3.45 12.07
CA MET A 118 15.59 -4.38 13.07
C MET A 118 15.23 -5.84 12.78
N ASN A 119 14.05 -6.12 12.23
CA ASN A 119 13.67 -7.48 11.86
C ASN A 119 14.39 -7.94 10.59
N ALA A 120 14.48 -7.07 9.56
CA ALA A 120 15.28 -7.33 8.36
C ALA A 120 16.76 -7.50 8.69
N LEU A 121 17.33 -6.67 9.57
CA LEU A 121 18.71 -6.78 10.02
C LEU A 121 18.96 -8.05 10.85
N ARG A 122 17.98 -8.50 11.64
CA ARG A 122 18.03 -9.78 12.36
C ARG A 122 18.05 -10.96 11.40
N ILE A 123 17.18 -10.95 10.39
CA ILE A 123 17.13 -11.98 9.34
C ILE A 123 18.44 -12.01 8.54
N LEU A 124 18.96 -10.83 8.14
CA LEU A 124 20.24 -10.72 7.44
C LEU A 124 21.44 -11.19 8.29
N ARG A 125 21.41 -10.94 9.60
CA ARG A 125 22.44 -11.46 10.51
C ARG A 125 22.35 -12.98 10.66
N GLN A 126 21.15 -13.54 10.71
CA GLN A 126 20.92 -14.99 10.75
C GLN A 126 21.36 -15.67 9.44
N SER A 127 21.27 -14.99 8.29
CA SER A 127 21.74 -15.51 6.99
C SER A 127 23.24 -15.35 6.73
N THR A 128 24.00 -14.60 7.55
CA THR A 128 25.45 -14.39 7.36
C THR A 128 26.37 -15.48 7.93
N ALA A 129 25.81 -16.59 8.43
CA ALA A 129 26.59 -17.71 8.98
C ALA A 129 27.02 -18.79 7.95
N ALA A 130 27.03 -18.48 6.64
CA ALA A 130 27.52 -19.39 5.60
C ALA A 130 28.75 -18.82 4.86
N PRO A 131 29.77 -19.64 4.52
CA PRO A 131 31.06 -19.14 4.06
C PRO A 131 31.04 -18.70 2.59
N LYS A 132 31.81 -17.63 2.30
CA LYS A 132 32.00 -17.04 0.96
C LYS A 132 32.83 -17.93 0.02
N LYS A 133 32.45 -17.96 -1.27
CA LYS A 133 33.30 -18.36 -2.41
C LYS A 133 33.21 -17.32 -3.56
N PRO A 134 34.19 -17.28 -4.50
CA PRO A 134 34.93 -16.05 -4.79
C PRO A 134 34.52 -15.31 -6.07
N LYS A 135 35.01 -14.06 -6.14
CA LYS A 135 34.85 -13.06 -7.22
C LYS A 135 35.11 -13.61 -8.63
N GLN A 136 34.15 -13.42 -9.53
CA GLN A 136 34.39 -13.45 -10.97
C GLN A 136 34.57 -12.02 -11.53
N ARG A 137 35.53 -11.92 -12.45
CA ARG A 137 36.11 -10.70 -13.00
C ARG A 137 35.20 -10.06 -14.05
N LYS A 138 35.27 -8.73 -14.12
CA LYS A 138 34.72 -7.89 -15.20
C LYS A 138 35.18 -8.39 -16.57
N ARG A 139 34.25 -8.49 -17.51
CA ARG A 139 34.52 -8.35 -18.94
C ARG A 139 33.76 -7.12 -19.44
N SER A 140 34.53 -6.27 -20.10
CA SER A 140 34.11 -5.07 -20.82
C SER A 140 33.67 -5.47 -22.21
N ASP A 141 32.47 -5.07 -22.61
CA ASP A 141 32.06 -5.11 -24.01
C ASP A 141 31.75 -3.69 -24.47
N THR A 142 32.49 -3.28 -25.50
CA THR A 142 32.42 -2.01 -26.21
C THR A 142 31.63 -2.25 -27.50
N HIS A 143 30.54 -1.52 -27.73
CA HIS A 143 30.02 -1.24 -29.08
C HIS A 143 29.32 0.12 -29.03
N ALA A 144 29.95 1.15 -29.59
CA ALA A 144 29.82 1.61 -30.98
C ALA A 144 28.67 2.62 -31.11
N ALA A 145 29.06 3.89 -31.19
CA ALA A 145 28.18 5.02 -31.43
C ALA A 145 27.58 4.96 -32.84
N THR A 146 26.31 5.33 -32.97
CA THR A 146 25.76 5.82 -34.24
C THR A 146 24.98 7.09 -33.94
N ALA A 147 25.42 8.16 -34.59
CA ALA A 147 24.83 9.48 -34.53
C ALA A 147 23.44 9.50 -35.19
N GLY A 148 22.51 10.24 -34.60
CA GLY A 148 21.17 10.41 -35.16
C GLY A 148 20.41 11.55 -34.48
N GLN A 149 20.56 12.74 -35.04
CA GLN A 149 19.62 13.87 -35.03
C GLN A 149 19.26 14.53 -33.70
N GLN A 150 20.04 15.58 -33.43
CA GLN A 150 19.65 16.76 -32.69
C GLN A 150 18.46 17.44 -33.39
N GLN A 151 17.24 17.25 -32.89
CA GLN A 151 16.11 18.12 -33.22
C GLN A 151 15.96 19.15 -32.10
N ASN A 152 16.40 20.38 -32.40
CA ASN A 152 15.95 21.56 -31.70
C ASN A 152 14.43 21.69 -31.89
N LEU A 153 13.66 21.29 -30.89
CA LEU A 153 12.25 21.65 -30.78
C LEU A 153 12.16 22.86 -29.84
N ALA A 154 12.00 24.04 -30.41
CA ALA A 154 11.70 25.26 -29.66
C ALA A 154 10.51 24.96 -28.72
N THR A 155 10.78 24.86 -27.42
CA THR A 155 9.71 24.62 -26.46
C THR A 155 9.22 25.98 -26.00
N THR A 156 8.08 26.39 -26.58
CA THR A 156 7.17 27.40 -26.04
C THR A 156 7.12 27.30 -24.51
N PRO A 157 7.10 28.40 -23.74
CA PRO A 157 6.98 28.31 -22.29
C PRO A 157 5.76 27.46 -21.96
N SER A 158 5.99 26.25 -21.44
CA SER A 158 4.92 25.30 -21.11
C SER A 158 3.98 26.01 -20.16
N GLN A 159 2.73 26.26 -20.57
CA GLN A 159 1.75 26.92 -19.70
C GLN A 159 1.70 26.21 -18.34
N GLY A 160 1.54 27.00 -17.27
CA GLY A 160 1.51 26.42 -15.94
C GLY A 160 0.36 25.43 -15.78
N GLN A 161 0.57 24.38 -14.99
CA GLN A 161 -0.35 23.26 -14.83
C GLN A 161 -0.38 22.82 -13.36
N VAL A 162 -1.52 22.29 -12.92
CA VAL A 162 -1.64 21.49 -11.70
C VAL A 162 -0.97 20.12 -11.90
N LYS A 163 0.08 19.83 -11.11
CA LYS A 163 0.84 18.58 -11.19
C LYS A 163 0.19 17.44 -10.43
N SER A 164 -0.33 17.72 -9.24
CA SER A 164 -1.01 16.73 -8.42
C SER A 164 -2.03 17.36 -7.50
N ALA A 165 -3.08 16.60 -7.22
CA ALA A 165 -4.11 16.90 -6.25
C ALA A 165 -4.29 15.66 -5.39
N ARG A 166 -3.96 15.74 -4.09
CA ARG A 166 -4.05 14.60 -3.17
C ARG A 166 -4.61 15.00 -1.82
N TRP A 167 -5.27 14.09 -1.14
CA TRP A 167 -5.67 14.31 0.24
C TRP A 167 -4.49 14.17 1.21
N SER A 168 -4.56 14.81 2.37
CA SER A 168 -3.57 14.61 3.45
C SER A 168 -3.65 13.23 4.10
N VAL A 169 -4.80 12.56 3.93
CA VAL A 169 -5.10 11.23 4.45
C VAL A 169 -5.95 10.50 3.42
N GLN A 170 -5.80 9.18 3.32
CA GLN A 170 -6.66 8.36 2.47
C GLN A 170 -7.98 7.99 3.18
N ARG A 171 -7.97 8.03 4.52
CA ARG A 171 -9.14 7.72 5.37
C ARG A 171 -9.34 8.79 6.43
N ALA A 172 -10.58 9.24 6.61
CA ALA A 172 -10.94 10.25 7.60
C ALA A 172 -12.20 9.86 8.38
N ARG A 173 -12.42 10.54 9.52
CA ARG A 173 -13.64 10.43 10.32
C ARG A 173 -14.53 11.65 10.10
N LYS A 174 -15.82 11.51 10.40
CA LYS A 174 -16.73 12.66 10.52
C LYS A 174 -16.11 13.72 11.44
N ASP A 175 -16.19 14.99 11.04
CA ASP A 175 -15.70 16.17 11.76
C ASP A 175 -14.17 16.29 11.85
N GLN A 176 -13.40 15.37 11.26
CA GLN A 176 -11.95 15.48 11.16
C GLN A 176 -11.57 16.60 10.19
N GLU A 177 -10.58 17.42 10.55
CA GLU A 177 -9.95 18.33 9.61
C GLU A 177 -8.94 17.57 8.73
N VAL A 178 -9.08 17.73 7.42
CA VAL A 178 -8.16 17.21 6.41
C VAL A 178 -7.62 18.36 5.57
N HIS A 179 -6.42 18.19 5.02
CA HIS A 179 -5.82 19.15 4.11
C HIS A 179 -5.85 18.62 2.68
N LEU A 180 -6.04 19.50 1.71
CA LEU A 180 -5.96 19.18 0.30
C LEU A 180 -4.58 19.62 -0.18
N TRP A 181 -3.74 18.71 -0.65
CA TRP A 181 -2.39 19.02 -1.12
C TRP A 181 -2.42 19.16 -2.62
N ILE A 182 -2.26 20.39 -3.11
CA ILE A 182 -2.24 20.70 -4.53
C ILE A 182 -0.86 21.23 -4.88
N GLU A 183 -0.19 20.57 -5.82
CA GLU A 183 1.10 20.99 -6.34
C GLU A 183 0.91 21.54 -7.75
N CYS A 184 1.45 22.72 -8.01
CA CYS A 184 1.38 23.38 -9.31
C CYS A 184 2.79 23.63 -9.85
N THR A 185 2.92 23.82 -11.15
CA THR A 185 4.15 24.38 -11.71
C THR A 185 4.33 25.82 -11.26
N ALA A 186 5.58 26.28 -11.14
CA ALA A 186 5.89 27.62 -10.62
C ALA A 186 5.35 28.77 -11.49
N ASN A 187 5.03 28.48 -12.75
CA ASN A 187 4.49 29.41 -13.72
C ASN A 187 2.96 29.34 -13.86
N LEU A 188 2.26 28.54 -13.04
CA LEU A 188 0.80 28.60 -12.96
C LEU A 188 0.40 29.84 -12.15
N THR A 189 -0.35 30.74 -12.78
CA THR A 189 -0.83 31.99 -12.20
C THR A 189 -2.36 32.07 -12.30
N GLY A 190 -2.98 32.88 -11.43
CA GLY A 190 -4.43 33.04 -11.36
C GLY A 190 -5.05 32.38 -10.13
N SER A 191 -6.33 32.03 -10.20
CA SER A 191 -7.08 31.38 -9.13
C SER A 191 -7.38 29.91 -9.46
N LEU A 192 -7.41 29.09 -8.42
CA LEU A 192 -7.84 27.70 -8.44
C LEU A 192 -9.22 27.62 -7.80
N THR A 193 -10.14 26.95 -8.47
CA THR A 193 -11.44 26.56 -7.89
C THR A 193 -11.38 25.11 -7.48
N ILE A 194 -11.61 24.84 -6.19
CA ILE A 194 -11.53 23.50 -5.60
C ILE A 194 -12.92 23.10 -5.17
N GLU A 195 -13.46 22.05 -5.79
CA GLU A 195 -14.80 21.53 -5.49
C GLU A 195 -14.67 20.14 -4.86
N ILE A 196 -15.28 19.94 -3.70
CA ILE A 196 -15.30 18.63 -3.02
C ILE A 196 -16.66 17.98 -3.29
N TRP A 197 -16.64 16.75 -3.76
CA TRP A 197 -17.81 15.97 -4.15
C TRP A 197 -17.89 14.69 -3.31
N ALA A 198 -19.09 14.37 -2.84
CA ALA A 198 -19.41 13.05 -2.33
C ALA A 198 -19.75 12.14 -3.52
N LEU A 199 -19.15 10.95 -3.56
CA LEU A 199 -19.40 9.99 -4.63
C LEU A 199 -20.64 9.15 -4.32
N ASP A 200 -21.36 8.79 -5.38
CA ASP A 200 -22.43 7.81 -5.31
C ASP A 200 -21.88 6.39 -5.12
N ALA A 201 -22.77 5.42 -4.90
CA ALA A 201 -22.36 4.02 -4.67
C ALA A 201 -21.57 3.43 -5.85
N ASP A 202 -21.77 3.98 -7.05
CA ASP A 202 -21.10 3.58 -8.28
C ASP A 202 -19.77 4.33 -8.51
N GLY A 203 -19.31 5.13 -7.54
CA GLY A 203 -18.06 5.91 -7.62
C GLY A 203 -18.14 7.17 -8.49
N THR A 204 -19.31 7.51 -9.03
CA THR A 204 -19.51 8.74 -9.80
C THR A 204 -19.69 9.95 -8.88
N PRO A 205 -19.27 11.17 -9.29
CA PRO A 205 -19.55 12.38 -8.52
C PRO A 205 -21.06 12.59 -8.36
N GLY A 206 -21.55 12.49 -7.12
CA GLY A 206 -22.94 12.71 -6.77
C GLY A 206 -23.17 14.15 -6.34
N GLN A 207 -23.12 14.40 -5.04
CA GLN A 207 -23.42 15.71 -4.46
C GLN A 207 -22.16 16.56 -4.24
N LYS A 208 -22.15 17.80 -4.74
CA LYS A 208 -21.12 18.78 -4.36
C LYS A 208 -21.30 19.22 -2.91
N MET A 209 -20.28 19.03 -2.11
CA MET A 209 -20.28 19.26 -0.66
C MET A 209 -19.67 20.60 -0.28
N HIS A 210 -18.64 21.02 -0.99
CA HIS A 210 -17.90 22.23 -0.65
C HIS A 210 -17.21 22.83 -1.87
N SER A 211 -16.97 24.14 -1.85
CA SER A 211 -16.28 24.85 -2.92
C SER A 211 -15.42 25.95 -2.32
N LEU A 212 -14.16 26.03 -2.75
CA LEU A 212 -13.16 26.99 -2.28
C LEU A 212 -12.48 27.66 -3.47
N GLN A 213 -12.09 28.93 -3.30
CA GLN A 213 -11.16 29.60 -4.20
C GLN A 213 -9.83 29.83 -3.49
N GLN A 214 -8.73 29.54 -4.18
CA GLN A 214 -7.37 29.74 -3.71
C GLN A 214 -6.53 30.38 -4.80
N ASN A 215 -5.52 31.16 -4.43
CA ASN A 215 -4.56 31.67 -5.41
C ASN A 215 -3.62 30.54 -5.84
N ALA A 216 -3.31 30.48 -7.13
CA ALA A 216 -2.31 29.54 -7.65
C ALA A 216 -0.95 29.85 -7.03
N ALA A 217 -0.34 28.83 -6.44
CA ALA A 217 1.01 28.85 -5.90
C ALA A 217 1.66 27.48 -6.15
N PRO A 218 3.00 27.36 -6.10
CA PRO A 218 3.67 26.07 -6.29
C PRO A 218 3.15 24.97 -5.37
N SER A 219 2.69 25.34 -4.16
CA SER A 219 1.99 24.46 -3.23
C SER A 219 0.82 25.19 -2.58
N VAL A 220 -0.38 24.61 -2.66
CA VAL A 220 -1.61 25.12 -2.04
C VAL A 220 -2.16 24.04 -1.11
N LYS A 221 -2.50 24.42 0.14
CA LYS A 221 -2.89 23.48 1.21
C LYS A 221 -4.14 23.91 1.99
N PRO A 222 -5.31 24.10 1.35
CA PRO A 222 -6.51 24.47 2.09
C PRO A 222 -6.94 23.35 3.02
N LYS A 223 -7.62 23.74 4.10
CA LYS A 223 -8.22 22.83 5.06
C LYS A 223 -9.69 22.61 4.71
N TRP A 224 -10.17 21.41 4.96
CA TRP A 224 -11.59 21.08 4.91
C TRP A 224 -11.95 20.23 6.11
N LYS A 225 -13.06 20.56 6.77
CA LYS A 225 -13.63 19.75 7.83
C LYS A 225 -14.60 18.75 7.23
N VAL A 226 -14.36 17.46 7.43
CA VAL A 226 -15.14 16.38 6.82
C VAL A 226 -16.58 16.44 7.30
N THR A 227 -17.50 16.68 6.36
CA THR A 227 -18.95 16.68 6.58
C THR A 227 -19.59 15.56 5.76
N ILE A 228 -20.63 14.94 6.34
CA ILE A 228 -21.35 13.82 5.71
C ILE A 228 -22.71 14.33 5.22
N PRO A 229 -23.07 14.16 3.94
CA PRO A 229 -24.38 14.55 3.45
C PRO A 229 -25.49 13.71 4.09
N PRO A 230 -26.66 14.29 4.40
CA PRO A 230 -27.80 13.55 4.96
C PRO A 230 -28.22 12.36 4.09
N ALA A 231 -28.16 12.47 2.76
CA ALA A 231 -28.53 11.41 1.83
C ALA A 231 -27.63 10.16 1.94
N ALA A 232 -26.36 10.34 2.32
CA ALA A 232 -25.42 9.24 2.54
C ALA A 232 -25.45 8.73 3.99
N ALA A 233 -26.42 9.14 4.81
CA ALA A 233 -26.43 8.82 6.24
C ALA A 233 -26.70 7.34 6.56
N GLY A 234 -27.19 6.55 5.61
CA GLY A 234 -27.34 5.11 5.78
C GLY A 234 -26.10 4.28 5.44
N ARG A 235 -25.06 4.88 4.84
CA ARG A 235 -23.88 4.15 4.35
C ARG A 235 -22.81 4.00 5.44
N ASN A 236 -22.16 2.83 5.48
CA ASN A 236 -21.09 2.53 6.43
C ASN A 236 -19.78 3.29 6.11
N GLU A 237 -19.54 3.51 4.82
CA GLU A 237 -18.40 4.25 4.28
C GLU A 237 -18.92 5.22 3.21
N ILE A 238 -18.31 6.40 3.13
CA ILE A 238 -18.67 7.45 2.18
C ILE A 238 -17.40 7.90 1.49
N GLU A 239 -17.44 7.93 0.17
CA GLU A 239 -16.31 8.30 -0.66
C GLU A 239 -16.40 9.75 -1.09
N PHE A 240 -15.26 10.44 -1.13
CA PHE A 240 -15.15 11.82 -1.58
C PHE A 240 -14.03 11.97 -2.59
N GLN A 241 -14.21 12.84 -3.55
CA GLN A 241 -13.17 13.29 -4.47
C GLN A 241 -13.21 14.81 -4.54
N PHE A 242 -12.05 15.47 -4.65
CA PHE A 242 -12.02 16.89 -4.97
C PHE A 242 -11.46 17.14 -6.37
N LEU A 243 -12.05 18.12 -7.02
CA LEU A 243 -11.72 18.56 -8.36
C LEU A 243 -11.08 19.94 -8.26
N VAL A 244 -9.89 20.09 -8.83
CA VAL A 244 -9.19 21.36 -8.96
C VAL A 244 -9.35 21.85 -10.39
N LYS A 245 -9.93 23.04 -10.55
CA LYS A 245 -10.05 23.75 -11.83
C LYS A 245 -9.13 24.96 -11.80
N ASP A 246 -8.26 25.09 -12.80
CA ASP A 246 -7.49 26.31 -12.98
C ASP A 246 -8.27 27.38 -13.75
N ALA A 247 -7.70 28.58 -13.85
CA ALA A 247 -8.32 29.71 -14.56
C ALA A 247 -8.37 29.48 -16.08
N GLN A 248 -7.56 28.56 -16.60
CA GLN A 248 -7.47 28.19 -18.01
C GLN A 248 -8.47 27.07 -18.37
N GLY A 249 -9.18 26.52 -17.38
CA GLY A 249 -10.20 25.50 -17.54
C GLY A 249 -9.68 24.06 -17.46
N ALA A 250 -8.39 23.84 -17.21
CA ALA A 250 -7.86 22.50 -16.98
C ALA A 250 -8.30 21.98 -15.62
N GLN A 251 -8.53 20.67 -15.56
CA GLN A 251 -9.18 19.99 -14.45
C GLN A 251 -8.36 18.81 -14.00
N VAL A 252 -8.13 18.72 -12.68
CA VAL A 252 -7.43 17.59 -12.06
C VAL A 252 -8.26 17.07 -10.90
N ASN A 253 -8.61 15.79 -10.96
CA ASN A 253 -9.28 15.10 -9.87
C ASN A 253 -8.25 14.53 -8.88
N SER A 254 -8.60 14.55 -7.61
CA SER A 254 -7.84 13.87 -6.57
C SER A 254 -8.07 12.36 -6.59
N ASP A 255 -7.28 11.66 -5.79
CA ASP A 255 -7.63 10.33 -5.28
C ASP A 255 -8.92 10.35 -4.44
N THR A 256 -9.49 9.17 -4.18
CA THR A 256 -10.69 9.02 -3.35
C THR A 256 -10.32 9.05 -1.88
N LEU A 257 -10.99 9.91 -1.11
CA LEU A 257 -10.97 9.90 0.35
C LEU A 257 -12.13 9.06 0.87
N PHE A 258 -11.82 8.08 1.71
CA PHE A 258 -12.81 7.23 2.35
C PHE A 258 -13.14 7.76 3.75
N VAL A 259 -14.42 7.95 4.04
CA VAL A 259 -14.89 8.43 5.35
C VAL A 259 -15.69 7.33 6.02
N GLU A 260 -15.08 6.72 7.03
CA GLU A 260 -15.73 5.71 7.86
C GLU A 260 -16.64 6.38 8.90
N ARG A 261 -17.84 5.84 9.07
CA ARG A 261 -18.65 6.16 10.26
C ARG A 261 -18.20 5.29 11.43
N PRO A 262 -18.17 5.84 12.66
CA PRO A 262 -18.02 4.99 13.85
C PRO A 262 -19.15 3.97 13.83
N ARG A 263 -18.79 2.67 13.83
CA ARG A 263 -19.75 1.58 13.95
C ARG A 263 -20.66 1.90 15.14
N PHE A 264 -21.97 1.82 14.95
CA PHE A 264 -22.91 1.85 16.06
C PHE A 264 -22.44 0.83 17.09
N ARG A 265 -21.95 1.31 18.24
CA ARG A 265 -21.82 0.44 19.40
C ARG A 265 -23.24 0.18 19.85
N PHE A 266 -23.75 -1.02 19.59
CA PHE A 266 -24.84 -1.52 20.40
C PHE A 266 -24.31 -1.60 21.82
N SER A 267 -24.77 -0.69 22.67
CA SER A 267 -24.75 -0.91 24.11
C SER A 267 -25.63 -2.13 24.34
N VAL A 268 -25.01 -3.27 24.67
CA VAL A 268 -25.72 -4.39 25.29
C VAL A 268 -25.55 -4.24 26.79
#